data_AF-X1BX40-F1
#
_entry.id   AF-X1BX40-F1
#
_cell.length_a   1.000
_cell.length_b   1.000
_cell.length_c   1.000
_cell.angle_alpha   90.00
_cell.angle_beta   90.00
_cell.angle_gamma   90.00
#
_symmetry.space_group_name_H-M   'P 1'
#
loop_
_entity.id
_entity.type
_entity.pdbx_description
1 polymer ?
#
loop_
_entity_poly.entity_id
_entity_poly.type
_entity_poly.pdbx_seq_one_letter_code
_entity_poly.pdbx_strand_id
1 'polypeptide(L)'
;IVTQMQQLYPSIVAVHTDSIISTKPLAYSAQGSLGQMIYELEGNGVILGSGLYQIGDKNKTRGFHVKNDLMSLLECQDNIVPVDEIRPYSWREVLFHNWELDLINRFQLVRKNLNVNFDIKRNWMGDYESFEEVKRHNVDSLPLYSSIIGV
;
A
#
# COMPACT_ATOMS: atom_id res chain seq x y z
N ILE A 1 6.97 -15.58 11.87
CA ILE A 1 5.58 -15.80 11.45
C ILE A 1 5.37 -15.40 9.99
N VAL A 2 5.38 -14.11 9.63
CA VAL A 2 5.12 -13.65 8.24
C VAL A 2 6.07 -14.29 7.21
N THR A 3 7.39 -14.20 7.42
CA THR A 3 8.38 -14.79 6.50
C THR A 3 8.27 -16.31 6.42
N GLN A 4 8.00 -16.98 7.54
CA GLN A 4 7.79 -18.44 7.59
C GLN A 4 6.52 -18.83 6.81
N MET A 5 5.47 -18.04 6.89
CA MET A 5 4.23 -18.26 6.15
C MET A 5 4.43 -18.05 4.65
N GLN A 6 5.17 -17.03 4.24
CA GLN A 6 5.52 -16.82 2.83
C GLN A 6 6.41 -17.94 2.27
N GLN A 7 7.31 -18.50 3.08
CA GLN A 7 8.10 -19.68 2.70
C GLN A 7 7.23 -20.94 2.57
N LEU A 8 6.28 -21.12 3.49
CA LEU A 8 5.38 -22.28 3.48
C LEU A 8 4.34 -22.20 2.36
N TYR A 9 3.91 -20.98 2.02
CA TYR A 9 2.89 -20.71 1.01
C TYR A 9 3.39 -19.66 0.01
N PRO A 10 4.07 -20.09 -1.07
CA PRO A 10 4.54 -19.19 -2.13
C PRO A 10 3.43 -18.42 -2.85
N SER A 11 2.17 -18.82 -2.70
CA SER A 11 1.01 -18.10 -3.24
C SER A 11 0.65 -16.84 -2.45
N ILE A 12 1.28 -16.57 -1.29
CA ILE A 12 1.05 -15.34 -0.52
C ILE A 12 1.69 -14.17 -1.24
N VAL A 13 0.88 -13.16 -1.58
CA VAL A 13 1.35 -11.96 -2.29
C VAL A 13 1.47 -10.74 -1.39
N ALA A 14 0.70 -10.69 -0.29
CA ALA A 14 0.80 -9.59 0.66
C ALA A 14 0.41 -10.02 2.07
N VAL A 15 1.04 -9.34 3.04
CA VAL A 15 0.70 -9.46 4.46
C VAL A 15 0.58 -8.06 5.03
N HIS A 16 -0.56 -7.80 5.66
CA HIS A 16 -0.83 -6.60 6.46
C HIS A 16 -1.05 -7.03 7.91
N THR A 17 -1.00 -6.09 8.85
CA THR A 17 -1.00 -6.30 10.32
C THR A 17 -1.70 -7.58 10.78
N ASP A 18 -2.94 -7.78 10.33
CA ASP A 18 -3.87 -8.82 10.72
C ASP A 18 -4.49 -9.59 9.53
N SER A 19 -3.94 -9.44 8.32
CA SER A 19 -4.53 -10.04 7.11
C SER A 19 -3.49 -10.55 6.13
N ILE A 20 -3.81 -11.64 5.44
CA ILE A 20 -2.96 -12.27 4.44
C ILE A 20 -3.74 -12.36 3.14
N ILE A 21 -3.09 -11.98 2.04
CA ILE A 21 -3.65 -12.05 0.71
C ILE A 21 -2.85 -13.08 -0.09
N SER A 22 -3.56 -14.01 -0.72
CA SER A 22 -2.96 -15.07 -1.52
C SER A 22 -3.71 -15.27 -2.83
N THR A 23 -2.98 -15.68 -3.87
CA THR A 23 -3.54 -16.05 -5.18
C THR A 23 -4.15 -17.44 -5.20
N LYS A 24 -3.96 -18.23 -4.13
CA LYS A 24 -4.54 -19.58 -3.99
C LYS A 24 -5.13 -19.73 -2.59
N PRO A 25 -6.15 -20.59 -2.41
CA PRO A 25 -6.62 -20.96 -1.09
C PRO A 25 -5.47 -21.50 -0.24
N LEU A 26 -5.33 -21.00 0.99
CA LEU A 26 -4.36 -21.50 1.95
C LEU A 26 -5.05 -22.54 2.84
N ALA A 27 -4.35 -23.62 3.16
CA ALA A 27 -4.87 -24.65 4.05
C ALA A 27 -4.81 -24.18 5.50
N TYR A 28 -5.85 -23.48 5.98
CA TYR A 28 -6.01 -23.10 7.39
C TYR A 28 -7.27 -23.71 7.99
N SER A 29 -7.21 -24.07 9.28
CA SER A 29 -8.37 -24.56 10.02
C SER A 29 -9.33 -23.41 10.28
N ALA A 30 -10.48 -23.42 9.60
CA ALA A 30 -11.56 -22.42 9.67
C ALA A 30 -12.31 -22.39 11.02
N GLN A 31 -11.65 -22.74 12.11
CA GLN A 31 -12.23 -22.59 13.44
C GLN A 31 -12.14 -21.10 13.80
N GLY A 32 -13.24 -20.54 14.28
CA GLY A 32 -13.37 -19.10 14.52
C GLY A 32 -12.90 -18.67 15.92
N SER A 33 -11.83 -19.27 16.45
CA SER A 33 -11.34 -18.89 17.79
C SER A 33 -10.44 -17.66 17.74
N LEU A 34 -10.30 -16.98 18.89
CA LEU A 34 -9.39 -15.85 19.03
C LEU A 34 -7.97 -16.27 18.58
N GLY A 35 -7.36 -15.45 17.70
CA GLY A 35 -6.03 -15.69 17.16
C GLY A 35 -5.96 -16.61 15.94
N GLN A 36 -7.08 -17.17 15.47
CA GLN A 36 -7.12 -17.96 14.23
C GLN A 36 -7.36 -17.06 13.01
N MET A 37 -6.74 -17.43 11.89
CA MET A 37 -7.00 -16.81 10.59
C MET A 37 -8.31 -17.36 10.03
N ILE A 38 -9.23 -16.48 9.66
CA ILE A 38 -10.51 -16.83 9.08
C ILE A 38 -10.50 -16.38 7.63
N TYR A 39 -11.06 -17.19 6.73
CA TYR A 39 -11.32 -16.74 5.37
C TYR A 39 -12.27 -15.54 5.41
N GLU A 40 -11.87 -14.46 4.77
CA GLU A 40 -12.69 -13.24 4.76
C GLU A 40 -13.45 -13.08 3.45
N LEU A 41 -12.75 -13.10 2.30
CA LEU A 41 -13.33 -12.94 0.98
C LEU A 41 -12.36 -13.36 -0.12
N GLU A 42 -12.88 -13.48 -1.34
CA GLU A 42 -12.13 -13.63 -2.58
C GLU A 42 -12.68 -12.74 -3.68
N GLY A 43 -11.88 -12.48 -4.71
CA GLY A 43 -12.27 -11.69 -5.87
C GLY A 43 -11.05 -11.17 -6.62
N ASN A 44 -11.30 -10.45 -7.70
CA ASN A 44 -10.26 -9.70 -8.38
C ASN A 44 -9.66 -8.67 -7.41
N GLY A 45 -8.36 -8.43 -7.50
CA GLY A 45 -7.68 -7.54 -6.58
C GLY A 45 -6.58 -6.72 -7.22
N VAL A 46 -6.34 -5.54 -6.63
CA VAL A 46 -5.22 -4.66 -6.93
C VAL A 46 -4.51 -4.30 -5.63
N ILE A 47 -3.18 -4.33 -5.66
CA ILE A 47 -2.32 -3.92 -4.56
C ILE A 47 -1.32 -2.92 -5.14
N LEU A 48 -1.55 -1.62 -4.90
CA LEU A 48 -0.66 -0.56 -5.39
C LEU A 48 0.53 -0.33 -4.44
N GLY A 49 0.37 -0.69 -3.18
CA GLY A 49 1.45 -0.59 -2.20
C GLY A 49 0.98 -0.88 -0.78
N SER A 50 1.91 -0.80 0.17
CA SER A 50 1.64 -1.02 1.58
C SER A 50 0.52 -0.10 2.11
N GLY A 51 -0.64 -0.69 2.40
CA GLY A 51 -1.79 0.04 2.95
C GLY A 51 -2.76 0.60 1.90
N LEU A 52 -2.52 0.37 0.61
CA LEU A 52 -3.40 0.76 -0.49
C LEU A 52 -3.71 -0.44 -1.39
N TYR A 53 -4.85 -1.09 -1.14
CA TYR A 53 -5.28 -2.27 -1.88
C TYR A 53 -6.80 -2.45 -1.86
N GLN A 54 -7.29 -3.19 -2.84
CA GLN A 54 -8.68 -3.58 -2.96
C GLN A 54 -8.79 -5.03 -3.43
N ILE A 55 -9.62 -5.83 -2.77
CA ILE A 55 -9.93 -7.20 -3.17
C ILE A 55 -11.45 -7.34 -3.17
N GLY A 56 -12.05 -7.67 -4.32
CA GLY A 56 -13.49 -7.60 -4.53
C GLY A 56 -14.03 -6.21 -4.15
N ASP A 57 -15.05 -6.19 -3.29
CA ASP A 57 -15.69 -4.96 -2.81
C ASP A 57 -14.98 -4.35 -1.59
N LYS A 58 -13.92 -4.98 -1.08
CA LYS A 58 -13.22 -4.53 0.12
C LYS A 58 -12.04 -3.65 -0.26
N ASN A 59 -12.17 -2.35 0.00
CA ASN A 59 -11.10 -1.36 -0.17
C ASN A 59 -10.40 -1.04 1.17
N LYS A 60 -9.08 -0.92 1.14
CA LYS A 60 -8.24 -0.50 2.27
C LYS A 60 -7.27 0.57 1.82
N THR A 61 -7.49 1.79 2.33
CA THR A 61 -6.69 2.99 2.06
C THR A 61 -6.10 3.54 3.38
N ARG A 62 -5.30 2.75 4.09
CA ARG A 62 -4.79 3.10 5.42
C ARG A 62 -3.87 4.33 5.33
N GLY A 63 -4.33 5.48 5.83
CA GLY A 63 -3.59 6.74 5.79
C GLY A 63 -3.68 7.50 4.47
N PHE A 64 -4.50 7.04 3.53
CA PHE A 64 -4.75 7.70 2.25
C PHE A 64 -6.24 7.93 2.08
N HIS A 65 -6.66 9.17 1.87
CA HIS A 65 -8.04 9.46 1.46
C HIS A 65 -8.12 9.52 -0.06
N VAL A 66 -8.11 8.33 -0.68
CA VAL A 66 -8.34 8.18 -2.12
C VAL A 66 -9.83 8.24 -2.39
N LYS A 67 -10.25 9.10 -3.31
CA LYS A 67 -11.67 9.27 -3.69
C LYS A 67 -12.15 8.21 -4.68
N ASN A 68 -11.21 7.62 -5.43
CA ASN A 68 -11.48 6.69 -6.51
C ASN A 68 -11.46 5.25 -6.03
N ASP A 69 -12.26 4.42 -6.69
CA ASP A 69 -12.14 2.97 -6.63
C ASP A 69 -10.77 2.55 -7.19
N LEU A 70 -10.04 1.66 -6.51
CA LEU A 70 -8.66 1.35 -6.92
C LEU A 70 -8.63 0.54 -8.23
N MET A 71 -9.65 -0.26 -8.51
CA MET A 71 -9.73 -1.00 -9.77
C MET A 71 -9.94 -0.04 -10.94
N SER A 72 -10.72 1.02 -10.74
CA SER A 72 -10.91 2.05 -11.78
C SER A 72 -9.61 2.77 -12.17
N LEU A 73 -8.63 2.86 -11.25
CA LEU A 73 -7.32 3.44 -11.55
C LEU A 73 -6.56 2.62 -12.59
N LEU A 74 -6.77 1.31 -12.66
CA LEU A 74 -6.07 0.44 -13.59
C LEU A 74 -6.48 0.65 -15.05
N GLU A 75 -7.56 1.39 -15.31
CA GLU A 75 -7.95 1.82 -16.66
C GLU A 75 -7.32 3.17 -17.05
N CYS A 76 -6.56 3.78 -16.15
CA CYS A 76 -5.95 5.09 -16.35
C CYS A 76 -4.52 4.97 -16.89
N GLN A 77 -4.20 5.80 -17.88
CA GLN A 77 -2.82 5.96 -18.38
C GLN A 77 -1.96 6.85 -17.49
N ASP A 78 -2.56 7.50 -16.49
CA ASP A 78 -1.82 8.28 -15.49
C ASP A 78 -1.06 7.34 -14.54
N ASN A 79 -0.13 7.91 -13.79
CA ASN A 79 0.60 7.26 -12.71
C ASN A 79 0.47 7.99 -11.38
N ILE A 80 -0.43 8.97 -11.28
CA ILE A 80 -0.70 9.73 -10.07
C ILE A 80 -2.10 9.43 -9.53
N VAL A 81 -2.16 9.07 -8.25
CA VAL A 81 -3.41 9.09 -7.47
C VAL A 81 -3.47 10.39 -6.67
N PRO A 82 -4.47 11.26 -6.91
CA PRO A 82 -4.69 12.40 -6.03
C PRO A 82 -5.22 11.92 -4.67
N VAL A 83 -4.55 12.32 -3.61
CA VAL A 83 -4.89 12.00 -2.22
C VAL A 83 -5.09 13.28 -1.45
N ASP A 84 -6.21 13.37 -0.76
CA ASP A 84 -6.45 14.44 0.19
C ASP A 84 -5.95 14.00 1.57
N GLU A 85 -5.27 14.88 2.30
CA GLU A 85 -4.85 14.62 3.69
C GLU A 85 -5.21 15.82 4.54
N ILE A 86 -5.88 15.57 5.66
CA ILE A 86 -6.09 16.60 6.69
C ILE A 86 -5.01 16.40 7.75
N ARG A 87 -4.07 17.34 7.83
CA ARG A 87 -2.97 17.29 8.80
C ARG A 87 -2.69 18.66 9.41
N PRO A 88 -2.14 18.72 10.63
CA PRO A 88 -1.67 19.98 11.18
C PRO A 88 -0.41 20.45 10.48
N TYR A 89 -0.24 21.77 10.34
CA TYR A 89 1.08 22.31 10.00
C TYR A 89 2.03 22.16 11.17
N SER A 90 3.21 21.62 10.87
CA SER A 90 4.29 21.52 11.86
C SER A 90 4.99 22.87 12.01
N TRP A 91 5.57 23.12 13.19
CA TRP A 91 6.36 24.34 13.42
C TRP A 91 7.48 24.50 12.39
N ARG A 92 8.13 23.39 12.01
CA ARG A 92 9.24 23.36 11.04
C ARG A 92 8.79 23.81 9.67
N GLU A 93 7.60 23.37 9.25
CA GLU A 93 7.03 23.73 7.95
C GLU A 93 6.63 25.21 7.90
N VAL A 94 5.95 25.71 8.94
CA VAL A 94 5.57 27.12 9.06
C VAL A 94 6.80 28.03 9.00
N LEU A 95 7.86 27.69 9.74
CA LEU A 95 9.12 28.45 9.73
C LEU A 95 9.85 28.35 8.39
N PHE A 96 9.93 27.15 7.80
CA PHE A 96 10.62 26.93 6.52
C PHE A 96 10.01 27.74 5.38
N HIS A 97 8.68 27.87 5.35
CA HIS A 97 7.96 28.64 4.34
C HIS A 97 7.75 30.12 4.72
N ASN A 98 8.23 30.56 5.89
CA ASN A 98 8.03 31.91 6.42
C ASN A 98 6.55 32.32 6.48
N TRP A 99 5.69 31.42 6.96
CA TRP A 99 4.26 31.66 7.17
C TRP A 99 3.97 32.26 8.56
N GLU A 100 2.72 32.68 8.78
CA GLU A 100 2.27 33.20 10.07
C GLU A 100 2.33 32.11 11.16
N LEU A 101 2.85 32.46 12.35
CA LEU A 101 3.08 31.52 13.45
C LEU A 101 1.79 30.93 14.04
N ASP A 102 0.64 31.57 13.83
CA ASP A 102 -0.67 31.10 14.29
C ASP A 102 -1.22 29.91 13.48
N LEU A 103 -0.58 29.60 12.35
CA LEU A 103 -0.83 28.41 11.53
C LEU A 103 -0.27 27.14 12.16
N ILE A 104 0.65 27.23 13.12
CA ILE A 104 1.20 26.07 13.83
C ILE A 104 0.05 25.30 14.49
N ASN A 105 0.03 23.98 14.30
CA ASN A 105 -1.03 23.07 14.78
C ASN A 105 -2.44 23.34 14.20
N ARG A 106 -2.58 24.18 13.15
CA ARG A 106 -3.84 24.29 12.42
C ARG A 106 -3.96 23.15 11.41
N PHE A 107 -5.07 22.42 11.49
CA PHE A 107 -5.39 21.38 10.51
C PHE A 107 -5.79 22.01 9.19
N GLN A 108 -5.15 21.56 8.12
CA GLN A 108 -5.42 22.02 6.76
C GLN A 108 -5.58 20.83 5.83
N LEU A 109 -6.36 21.06 4.77
CA LEU A 109 -6.47 20.12 3.66
C LEU A 109 -5.24 20.28 2.76
N VAL A 110 -4.40 19.26 2.73
CA VAL A 110 -3.24 19.17 1.84
C VAL A 110 -3.57 18.18 0.74
N ARG A 111 -3.50 18.64 -0.52
CA ARG A 111 -3.62 17.76 -1.69
C ARG A 111 -2.24 17.22 -2.03
N LYS A 112 -2.13 15.90 -2.12
CA LYS A 112 -0.91 15.18 -2.48
C LYS A 112 -1.15 14.37 -3.75
N ASN A 113 -0.10 14.24 -4.54
CA ASN A 113 -0.08 13.37 -5.71
C ASN A 113 0.77 12.16 -5.35
N LEU A 114 0.14 11.00 -5.23
CA LEU A 114 0.81 9.74 -4.94
C LEU A 114 1.16 9.04 -6.25
N ASN A 115 2.45 8.94 -6.56
CA ASN A 115 2.88 8.22 -7.75
C ASN A 115 2.64 6.71 -7.57
N VAL A 116 2.37 5.95 -8.65
CA VAL A 116 2.19 4.49 -8.62
C VAL A 116 3.35 3.76 -7.94
N ASN A 117 4.57 4.31 -8.01
CA ASN A 117 5.79 3.77 -7.41
C ASN A 117 6.08 4.35 -6.00
N PHE A 118 5.05 4.78 -5.26
CA PHE A 118 5.24 5.44 -3.95
C PHE A 118 5.78 4.53 -2.83
N ASP A 119 5.72 3.20 -2.99
CA ASP A 119 6.12 2.27 -1.94
C ASP A 119 7.65 2.14 -1.85
N ILE A 120 8.27 3.00 -1.04
CA ILE A 120 9.73 3.04 -0.84
C ILE A 120 10.24 2.06 0.23
N LYS A 121 9.43 1.12 0.73
CA LYS A 121 9.86 0.19 1.79
C LYS A 121 10.73 -0.96 1.29
N ARG A 122 10.89 -1.09 -0.03
CA ARG A 122 11.66 -2.15 -0.71
C ARG A 122 12.41 -1.54 -1.89
N ASN A 123 13.45 -2.23 -2.33
CA ASN A 123 14.10 -1.96 -3.61
C ASN A 123 13.34 -2.72 -4.69
N TRP A 124 12.54 -2.00 -5.48
CA TRP A 124 11.82 -2.57 -6.61
C TRP A 124 12.76 -2.67 -7.82
N MET A 125 12.68 -3.78 -8.54
CA MET A 125 13.53 -4.08 -9.70
C MET A 125 12.90 -3.56 -11.00
N GLY A 126 12.36 -2.34 -10.93
CA GLY A 126 11.59 -1.70 -11.99
C GLY A 126 10.60 -0.69 -11.42
N ASP A 127 10.13 0.20 -12.28
CA ASP A 127 9.08 1.16 -12.00
C ASP A 127 7.92 0.91 -12.97
N TYR A 128 6.70 1.20 -12.56
CA TYR A 128 5.57 1.30 -13.46
C TYR A 128 5.49 2.73 -14.04
N GLU A 129 5.26 2.85 -15.34
CA GLU A 129 5.03 4.13 -16.01
C GLU A 129 3.59 4.62 -15.86
N SER A 130 2.63 3.69 -15.67
CA SER A 130 1.19 3.96 -15.54
C SER A 130 0.47 2.90 -14.71
N PHE A 131 -0.76 3.19 -14.26
CA PHE A 131 -1.60 2.18 -13.59
C PHE A 131 -2.05 1.04 -14.53
N GLU A 132 -2.20 1.31 -15.82
CA GLU A 132 -2.51 0.28 -16.82
C GLU A 132 -1.42 -0.81 -16.86
N GLU A 133 -0.16 -0.41 -16.70
CA GLU A 133 0.98 -1.31 -16.73
C GLU A 133 0.98 -2.32 -15.57
N VAL A 134 0.43 -1.94 -14.41
CA VAL A 134 0.28 -2.82 -13.24
C VAL A 134 -0.53 -4.08 -13.56
N LYS A 135 -1.40 -4.05 -14.59
CA LYS A 135 -2.13 -5.25 -15.06
C LYS A 135 -1.26 -6.22 -15.84
N ARG A 136 -0.20 -5.73 -16.47
CA ARG A 136 0.50 -6.44 -17.55
C ARG A 136 1.70 -7.23 -17.04
N HIS A 137 2.32 -6.80 -15.95
CA HIS A 137 3.45 -7.51 -15.36
C HIS A 137 3.55 -7.25 -13.85
N ASN A 138 4.32 -8.11 -13.18
CA ASN A 138 4.70 -7.92 -11.79
C ASN A 138 6.14 -7.39 -11.73
N VAL A 139 6.42 -6.56 -10.74
CA VAL A 139 7.78 -6.08 -10.44
C VAL A 139 8.32 -6.82 -9.22
N ASP A 140 9.50 -7.43 -9.38
CA ASP A 140 10.20 -8.09 -8.28
C ASP A 140 10.79 -7.06 -7.31
N SER A 141 11.03 -7.47 -6.05
CA SER A 141 11.64 -6.57 -5.08
C SER A 141 12.52 -7.25 -4.03
N LEU A 142 13.54 -6.51 -3.61
CA LEU A 142 14.48 -6.87 -2.55
C LEU A 142 14.24 -6.05 -1.28
N PRO A 143 14.54 -6.58 -0.09
CA PRO A 143 14.54 -5.78 1.13
C PRO A 143 15.65 -4.71 1.08
N LEU A 144 15.40 -3.54 1.68
CA LEU A 144 16.33 -2.39 1.62
C LEU A 144 17.75 -2.68 2.15
N TYR A 145 17.93 -3.72 2.97
CA TYR A 145 19.21 -4.01 3.65
C TYR A 145 19.97 -5.23 3.09
N SER A 146 19.49 -5.90 2.03
CA SER A 146 20.23 -7.03 1.43
C SER A 146 21.47 -6.62 0.64
N SER A 147 21.72 -5.32 0.48
CA SER A 147 22.92 -4.76 -0.18
C SER A 147 24.13 -4.59 0.76
N ILE A 148 24.02 -4.91 2.05
CA ILE A 148 25.10 -4.67 3.05
C ILE A 148 25.87 -5.96 3.42
N ILE A 149 25.42 -7.16 3.03
CA ILE A 149 26.16 -8.41 3.27
C ILE A 149 26.74 -8.90 1.94
N GLY A 150 27.80 -8.24 1.52
CA GLY A 150 28.58 -8.56 0.33
C GLY A 150 30.02 -8.10 0.50
N VAL A 151 30.65 -8.50 1.61
CA VAL A 151 32.11 -8.57 1.81
C VAL A 151 32.41 -9.88 2.55
#